data_AF-H0YLH2-F1
#
_entry.id   AF-H0YLH2-F1
#
_cell.length_a   1.000
_cell.length_b   1.000
_cell.length_c   1.000
_cell.angle_alpha   90.00
_cell.angle_beta   90.00
_cell.angle_gamma   90.00
#
_symmetry.space_group_name_H-M   'P 1'
#
loop_
_entity.id
_entity.type
_entity.pdbx_description
1 polymer ?
#
loop_
_entity_poly.entity_id
_entity_poly.type
_entity_poly.pdbx_seq_one_letter_code
_entity_poly.pdbx_strand_id
1 'polypeptide(L)'
;MPAVASVPKELYLSSSLKDLNKKTEVKPEKISTKSYVHSALKIFKTAEECRLDRDEERAYVLYMKYVTVYNLIKKRPDFKQQQDYFHSILGPGNIK
;
A
#
# COMPACT_ATOMS: atom_id res chain seq x y z
N MET A 1 -28.90 -0.05 -7.87
CA MET A 1 -27.44 -0.17 -7.71
C MET A 1 -26.85 -0.40 -9.09
N PRO A 2 -25.95 0.45 -9.62
CA PRO A 2 -25.34 0.19 -10.92
C PRO A 2 -24.34 -0.97 -10.80
N ALA A 3 -24.30 -1.81 -11.82
CA ALA A 3 -23.57 -3.07 -11.85
C ALA A 3 -22.05 -2.85 -11.69
N VAL A 4 -21.47 -3.65 -10.80
CA VAL A 4 -20.03 -3.81 -10.61
C VAL A 4 -19.43 -4.30 -11.93
N ALA A 5 -18.37 -3.65 -12.42
CA ALA A 5 -17.65 -4.09 -13.62
C ALA A 5 -17.27 -5.57 -13.46
N SER A 6 -17.81 -6.44 -14.32
CA SER A 6 -17.68 -7.89 -14.22
C SER A 6 -16.38 -8.43 -14.82
N VAL A 7 -15.63 -7.61 -15.55
CA VAL A 7 -14.42 -8.02 -16.29
C VAL A 7 -13.20 -7.27 -15.71
N PRO A 8 -12.11 -7.98 -15.39
CA PRO A 8 -10.84 -7.34 -15.03
C PRO A 8 -10.38 -6.34 -16.08
N LYS A 9 -9.77 -5.23 -15.66
CA LYS A 9 -9.12 -4.34 -16.60
C LYS A 9 -7.99 -5.09 -17.30
N GLU A 10 -7.82 -4.85 -18.59
CA GLU A 10 -6.69 -5.39 -19.33
C GLU A 10 -5.37 -4.90 -18.74
N LEU A 11 -4.37 -5.78 -18.76
CA LEU A 11 -3.03 -5.47 -18.28
C LEU A 11 -2.41 -4.38 -19.16
N TYR A 12 -2.00 -3.29 -18.53
CA TYR A 12 -1.47 -2.08 -19.17
C TYR A 12 -0.23 -1.51 -18.48
N LEU A 13 0.06 -1.93 -17.24
CA LEU A 13 1.16 -1.37 -16.46
C LEU A 13 2.51 -2.03 -16.77
N SER A 14 2.50 -3.33 -17.03
CA SER A 14 3.71 -4.08 -17.32
C SER A 14 3.45 -5.44 -17.99
N SER A 15 4.51 -6.06 -18.51
CA SER A 15 4.49 -7.41 -19.07
C SER A 15 4.98 -8.48 -18.09
N SER A 16 5.45 -8.10 -16.90
CA SER A 16 5.92 -9.05 -15.88
C SER A 16 5.74 -8.55 -14.45
N LEU A 17 5.51 -9.48 -13.51
CA LEU A 17 5.49 -9.17 -12.07
C LEU A 17 6.81 -8.57 -11.58
N LYS A 18 7.94 -8.94 -12.21
CA LYS A 18 9.26 -8.42 -11.86
C LYS A 18 9.36 -6.92 -12.13
N ASP A 19 8.86 -6.46 -13.26
CA ASP A 19 8.86 -5.04 -13.63
C ASP A 19 7.80 -4.25 -12.85
N LEU A 20 6.68 -4.91 -12.52
CA LEU A 20 5.66 -4.35 -11.64
C LEU A 20 6.23 -4.09 -10.23
N ASN A 21 7.02 -5.02 -9.69
CA ASN A 21 7.69 -4.87 -8.39
C ASN A 21 8.69 -3.70 -8.35
N LYS A 22 9.43 -3.43 -9.44
CA LYS A 22 10.34 -2.27 -9.49
C LYS A 22 9.62 -0.95 -9.27
N LYS A 23 8.35 -0.84 -9.70
CA LYS A 23 7.52 0.38 -9.52
C LYS A 23 7.05 0.56 -8.08
N THR A 24 7.23 -0.44 -7.22
CA THR A 24 6.80 -0.44 -5.81
C THR A 24 7.90 0.09 -4.88
N GLU A 25 9.13 0.25 -5.38
CA GLU A 25 10.26 0.70 -4.60
C GLU A 25 10.03 2.12 -4.06
N VAL A 26 10.24 2.28 -2.75
CA VAL A 26 10.13 3.57 -2.06
C VAL A 26 11.51 3.97 -1.59
N LYS A 27 12.00 5.11 -2.08
CA LYS A 27 13.24 5.69 -1.57
C LYS A 27 13.03 6.15 -0.12
N PRO A 28 13.91 5.76 0.81
CA PRO A 28 13.89 6.30 2.16
C PRO A 28 14.21 7.79 2.12
N GLU A 29 13.19 8.63 2.25
CA GLU A 29 13.33 10.06 2.40
C GLU A 29 13.42 10.41 3.89
N LYS A 30 14.03 11.56 4.20
CA LYS A 30 14.17 12.08 5.58
C LYS A 30 12.86 12.68 6.11
N ILE A 31 11.74 11.98 5.88
CA ILE A 31 10.41 12.33 6.38
C ILE A 31 10.09 11.57 7.67
N SER A 32 9.21 12.15 8.47
CA SER A 32 8.80 11.59 9.76
C SER A 32 8.05 10.27 9.60
N THR A 33 8.09 9.42 10.64
CA THR A 33 7.33 8.16 10.67
C THR A 33 5.82 8.39 10.58
N LYS A 34 5.31 9.47 11.20
CA LYS A 34 3.91 9.89 11.06
C LYS A 34 3.55 10.19 9.59
N SER A 35 4.42 10.89 8.86
CA SER A 35 4.21 11.19 7.44
C SER A 35 4.10 9.90 6.62
N TYR A 36 4.99 8.94 6.86
CA TYR A 36 4.94 7.62 6.21
C TYR A 36 3.64 6.87 6.52
N VAL A 37 3.16 6.91 7.76
CA VAL A 37 1.90 6.27 8.16
C VAL A 37 0.71 6.89 7.43
N HIS A 38 0.64 8.22 7.35
CA HIS A 38 -0.40 8.90 6.56
C HIS A 38 -0.31 8.55 5.06
N SER A 39 0.89 8.50 4.50
CA SER A 39 1.09 8.05 3.12
C SER A 39 0.65 6.60 2.92
N ALA A 40 0.98 5.71 3.86
CA ALA A 40 0.59 4.30 3.82
C ALA A 40 -0.94 4.14 3.84
N LEU A 41 -1.65 4.89 4.68
CA LEU A 41 -3.11 4.91 4.69
C LEU A 41 -3.71 5.33 3.35
N LYS A 42 -3.16 6.38 2.74
CA LYS A 42 -3.61 6.84 1.42
C LYS A 42 -3.37 5.78 0.34
N ILE A 43 -2.19 5.16 0.35
CA ILE A 43 -1.83 4.07 -0.58
C ILE A 43 -2.80 2.91 -0.42
N PHE A 44 -3.07 2.48 0.82
CA PHE A 44 -3.98 1.35 1.10
C PHE A 44 -5.40 1.66 0.63
N LYS A 45 -5.91 2.86 0.92
CA LYS A 45 -7.23 3.30 0.45
C LYS A 45 -7.34 3.22 -1.08
N THR A 46 -6.34 3.76 -1.79
CA THR A 46 -6.33 3.71 -3.26
C THR A 46 -6.16 2.27 -3.78
N ALA A 47 -5.44 1.40 -3.06
CA ALA A 47 -5.31 -0.01 -3.41
C ALA A 47 -6.67 -0.72 -3.36
N GLU A 48 -7.45 -0.49 -2.30
CA GLU A 48 -8.82 -1.03 -2.17
C GLU A 48 -9.74 -0.50 -3.27
N GLU A 49 -9.68 0.80 -3.58
CA GLU A 49 -10.42 1.40 -4.70
C GLU A 49 -10.06 0.72 -6.03
N CYS A 50 -8.78 0.54 -6.33
CA CYS A 50 -8.33 -0.18 -7.53
C CYS A 50 -8.76 -1.66 -7.54
N ARG A 51 -8.75 -2.33 -6.39
CA ARG A 51 -9.22 -3.72 -6.26
C ARG A 51 -10.73 -3.83 -6.57
N LEU A 52 -11.53 -2.88 -6.08
CA LEU A 52 -12.97 -2.81 -6.37
C LEU A 52 -13.26 -2.48 -7.83
N ASP A 53 -12.42 -1.65 -8.45
CA ASP A 53 -12.46 -1.31 -9.89
C ASP A 53 -11.88 -2.41 -10.80
N ARG A 54 -11.50 -3.57 -10.23
CA ARG A 54 -10.85 -4.68 -10.95
C ARG A 54 -9.58 -4.29 -11.71
N ASP A 55 -8.89 -3.27 -11.23
CA ASP A 55 -7.59 -2.82 -11.71
C ASP A 55 -6.49 -3.56 -10.92
N GLU A 56 -6.31 -4.84 -11.28
CA GLU A 56 -5.51 -5.77 -10.48
C GLU A 56 -4.01 -5.41 -10.47
N GLU A 57 -3.46 -4.91 -11.58
CA GLU A 57 -2.06 -4.48 -11.63
C GLU A 57 -1.80 -3.28 -10.73
N ARG A 58 -2.67 -2.27 -10.81
CA ARG A 58 -2.51 -1.05 -10.01
C ARG A 58 -2.77 -1.34 -8.54
N ALA A 59 -3.77 -2.16 -8.21
CA ALA A 59 -4.01 -2.63 -6.86
C ALA A 59 -2.77 -3.36 -6.32
N TYR A 60 -2.20 -4.30 -7.07
CA TYR A 60 -1.00 -5.03 -6.70
C TYR A 60 0.19 -4.09 -6.41
N VAL A 61 0.47 -3.13 -7.31
CA VAL A 61 1.55 -2.16 -7.10
C VAL A 61 1.35 -1.37 -5.81
N LEU A 62 0.12 -0.93 -5.54
CA LEU A 62 -0.18 -0.14 -4.35
C LEU A 62 -0.07 -0.99 -3.07
N TYR A 63 -0.53 -2.23 -3.06
CA TYR A 63 -0.33 -3.13 -1.93
C TYR A 63 1.15 -3.42 -1.65
N MET A 64 1.94 -3.71 -2.68
CA MET A 64 3.37 -3.95 -2.52
C MET A 64 4.11 -2.69 -2.05
N LYS A 65 3.69 -1.50 -2.52
CA LYS A 65 4.21 -0.23 -2.04
C LYS A 65 3.86 0.01 -0.57
N TYR A 66 2.63 -0.30 -0.14
CA TYR A 66 2.22 -0.25 1.26
C TYR A 66 3.10 -1.15 2.14
N VAL A 67 3.31 -2.41 1.74
CA VAL A 67 4.17 -3.37 2.46
C VAL A 67 5.60 -2.86 2.55
N THR A 68 6.13 -2.27 1.47
CA THR A 68 7.47 -1.68 1.44
C THR A 68 7.60 -0.51 2.42
N VAL A 69 6.63 0.40 2.45
CA VAL A 69 6.59 1.51 3.41
C VAL A 69 6.51 0.99 4.84
N TYR A 70 5.64 0.02 5.11
CA TYR A 70 5.50 -0.59 6.43
C TYR A 70 6.81 -1.24 6.89
N ASN A 71 7.47 -2.01 6.01
CA ASN A 71 8.74 -2.67 6.29
C ASN A 71 9.89 -1.67 6.55
N LEU A 72 9.81 -0.47 5.99
CA LEU A 72 10.75 0.62 6.24
C LEU A 72 10.49 1.25 7.62
N ILE A 73 9.25 1.62 7.93
CA ILE A 73 8.95 2.31 9.19
C ILE A 73 9.02 1.39 10.41
N LYS A 74 8.66 0.10 10.28
CA LYS A 74 8.70 -0.85 11.41
C LYS A 74 10.10 -1.06 12.01
N LYS A 75 11.14 -0.73 11.23
CA LYS A 75 12.54 -0.81 11.68
C LYS A 75 12.98 0.43 12.46
N ARG A 76 12.23 1.53 12.38
CA ARG A 76 12.62 2.80 13.02
C ARG A 76 12.39 2.76 14.55
N PRO A 77 13.28 3.35 15.36
CA PRO A 77 13.15 3.32 16.82
C PRO A 77 11.88 4.00 17.34
N ASP A 78 11.50 5.14 16.75
CA ASP A 78 10.29 5.90 17.09
C ASP A 78 9.01 5.11 16.79
N PHE A 79 8.99 4.33 15.70
CA PHE A 79 7.90 3.41 15.41
C PHE A 79 7.76 2.33 16.48
N LYS A 80 8.87 1.72 16.89
CA LYS A 80 8.87 0.67 17.93
C LYS A 80 8.43 1.22 19.30
N GLN A 81 8.81 2.44 19.63
CA GLN A 81 8.42 3.10 20.88
C GLN A 81 6.91 3.36 20.95
N GLN A 82 6.27 3.64 19.81
CA GLN A 82 4.85 3.95 19.72
C GLN A 82 4.10 2.95 18.83
N GLN A 83 4.48 1.67 18.91
CA GLN A 83 3.99 0.65 17.98
C GLN A 83 2.47 0.53 18.02
N ASP A 84 1.87 0.48 19.22
CA ASP A 84 0.42 0.36 19.39
C ASP A 84 -0.34 1.57 18.81
N TYR A 85 0.22 2.77 18.94
CA TYR A 85 -0.34 3.99 18.37
C TYR A 85 -0.31 3.97 16.83
N PHE A 86 0.81 3.55 16.23
CA PHE A 86 0.87 3.46 14.78
C PHE A 86 0.05 2.30 14.22
N HIS A 87 -0.06 1.19 14.94
CA HIS A 87 -0.94 0.07 14.56
C HIS A 87 -2.41 0.45 14.65
N SER A 88 -2.85 1.19 15.67
CA SER A 88 -4.23 1.66 15.76
C SER A 88 -4.60 2.60 14.60
N ILE A 89 -3.65 3.42 14.14
CA ILE A 89 -3.82 4.27 12.96
C ILE A 89 -3.85 3.48 11.66
N LEU A 90 -2.97 2.49 11.49
CA LEU A 90 -2.92 1.64 10.29
C LEU A 90 -4.12 0.68 10.18
N GLY A 91 -4.87 0.51 11.28
CA GLY A 91 -6.17 -0.14 11.33
C GLY A 91 -6.13 -1.54 11.99
N PRO A 92 -7.11 -1.87 12.87
CA PRO A 92 -7.18 -3.16 13.57
C PRO A 92 -7.56 -4.36 12.67
N GLY A 93 -7.84 -4.14 11.38
CA GLY A 93 -8.26 -5.19 10.43
C GLY A 93 -7.15 -5.79 9.57
N ASN A 94 -5.92 -5.28 9.65
CA ASN A 94 -4.85 -5.63 8.69
C ASN A 94 -3.75 -6.54 9.26
N ILE A 95 -3.81 -6.89 10.55
CA ILE A 95 -2.87 -7.82 11.19
C ILE A 95 -3.67 -8.73 12.13
N LYS A 96 -4.02 -9.92 11.64
CA LYS A 96 -4.28 -11.11 12.45
C LYS A 96 -3.41 -12.24 11.92
#